data_AF-A0A453LK40-F1
#
_entry.id   AF-A0A453LK40-F1
#
_cell.length_a   1.000
_cell.length_b   1.000
_cell.length_c   1.000
_cell.angle_alpha   90.00
_cell.angle_beta   90.00
_cell.angle_gamma   90.00
#
_symmetry.space_group_name_H-M   'P 1'
#
loop_
_entity.id
_entity.type
_entity.pdbx_description
1 polymer ?
#
loop_
_entity_poly.entity_id
_entity_poly.type
_entity_poly.pdbx_seq_one_letter_code
_entity_poly.pdbx_strand_id
1 'polypeptide(L)'
;MTTQKIEKAEVTVLTVKERRHCTLDDVLNYGAQFVSFFNECLNAFTGLTRLYMENLRFVESDFVSNIFVTCKRLNYLGFLNCDTKEHLTLQVEHAQLSELSMVNCRFYKVELKWLPRLTRTTFTCWMAFEELPLSFGHVPLLEFFNITNVGLSRHKMVMLSTLLCETHIQELWLGFKCEKVSRDDCFVPASLVLYSSYYVFFFFMKIIILFIYCCRFGFNQSI
;
A
#
# COMPACT_ATOMS: atom_id res chain seq x y z
N MET A 1 -1.56 32.17 -28.64
CA MET A 1 -0.97 30.84 -28.38
C MET A 1 -1.95 30.06 -27.53
N THR A 2 -2.63 29.08 -28.12
CA THR A 2 -3.54 28.16 -27.42
C THR A 2 -2.69 27.22 -26.58
N THR A 3 -2.65 27.40 -25.26
CA THR A 3 -2.07 26.44 -24.34
C THR A 3 -2.94 25.20 -24.35
N GLN A 4 -2.57 24.19 -25.15
CA GLN A 4 -3.16 22.86 -25.06
C GLN A 4 -2.95 22.37 -23.63
N LYS A 5 -4.05 22.27 -22.88
CA LYS A 5 -4.04 21.77 -21.51
C LYS A 5 -3.77 20.28 -21.61
N ILE A 6 -2.54 19.85 -21.36
CA ILE A 6 -2.22 18.42 -21.26
C ILE A 6 -3.05 17.88 -20.09
N GLU A 7 -4.06 17.07 -20.42
CA GLU A 7 -4.98 16.49 -19.45
C GLU A 7 -4.37 15.29 -18.73
N LYS A 8 -3.49 14.55 -19.43
CA LYS A 8 -2.83 13.36 -18.93
C LYS A 8 -1.35 13.35 -19.33
N ALA A 9 -0.48 13.40 -18.33
CA ALA A 9 0.96 13.17 -18.46
C ALA A 9 1.32 11.98 -17.55
N GLU A 10 1.91 10.94 -18.13
CA GLU A 10 2.15 9.66 -17.46
C GLU A 10 3.60 9.22 -17.66
N VAL A 11 4.22 8.78 -16.58
CA VAL A 11 5.56 8.19 -16.57
C VAL A 11 5.49 6.87 -15.83
N THR A 12 5.97 5.82 -16.49
CA THR A 12 6.10 4.47 -15.94
C THR A 12 7.57 4.11 -15.94
N VAL A 13 8.14 3.91 -14.76
CA VAL A 13 9.54 3.54 -14.58
C VAL A 13 9.60 2.03 -14.44
N LEU A 14 10.08 1.39 -15.51
CA LEU A 14 10.30 -0.05 -15.58
C LEU A 14 11.80 -0.34 -15.48
N THR A 15 12.12 -1.52 -14.97
CA THR A 15 13.51 -1.99 -14.86
C THR A 15 13.81 -3.01 -15.95
N VAL A 16 15.07 -3.04 -16.40
CA VAL A 16 15.49 -3.93 -17.50
C VAL A 16 15.40 -5.40 -17.09
N LYS A 17 15.63 -5.69 -15.81
CA LYS A 17 15.52 -7.03 -15.23
C LYS A 17 14.19 -7.18 -14.52
N GLU A 18 13.54 -8.32 -14.70
CA GLU A 18 12.39 -8.70 -13.89
C GLU A 18 12.78 -8.82 -12.41
N ARG A 19 11.84 -8.55 -11.49
CA ARG A 19 12.10 -8.55 -10.04
C ARG A 19 12.84 -9.78 -9.53
N ARG A 20 12.53 -10.96 -10.09
CA ARG A 20 13.12 -12.26 -9.70
C ARG A 20 14.60 -12.39 -10.06
N HIS A 21 15.06 -11.62 -11.04
CA HIS A 21 16.43 -11.61 -11.54
C HIS A 21 17.22 -10.39 -11.07
N CYS A 22 16.57 -9.41 -10.41
CA CYS A 22 17.24 -8.25 -9.83
C CYS A 22 17.97 -8.61 -8.54
N THR A 23 19.27 -8.32 -8.51
CA THR A 23 20.04 -8.29 -7.26
C THR A 23 19.69 -7.04 -6.44
N LEU A 24 20.20 -6.99 -5.22
CA LEU A 24 20.11 -5.79 -4.38
C LEU A 24 20.80 -4.58 -5.03
N ASP A 25 21.94 -4.82 -5.66
CA ASP A 25 22.72 -3.77 -6.33
C ASP A 25 21.99 -3.25 -7.57
N ASP A 26 21.29 -4.13 -8.30
CA ASP A 26 20.46 -3.72 -9.44
C ASP A 26 19.38 -2.72 -9.02
N VAL A 27 18.60 -3.04 -7.98
CA VAL A 27 17.49 -2.15 -7.53
C VAL A 27 17.99 -0.84 -6.92
N LEU A 28 19.18 -0.84 -6.31
CA LEU A 28 19.84 0.38 -5.83
C LEU A 28 20.32 1.25 -7.00
N ASN A 29 20.93 0.63 -8.02
CA ASN A 29 21.39 1.34 -9.20
C ASN A 29 20.24 1.94 -9.99
N TYR A 30 19.13 1.20 -10.17
CA TYR A 30 17.93 1.74 -10.81
C TYR A 30 17.30 2.88 -10.00
N GLY A 31 17.27 2.75 -8.66
CA GLY A 31 16.84 3.84 -7.77
C GLY A 31 17.68 5.10 -7.97
N ALA A 32 19.01 4.99 -7.95
CA ALA A 32 19.92 6.11 -8.15
C ALA A 32 19.77 6.76 -9.53
N GLN A 33 19.63 5.96 -10.60
CA GLN A 33 19.38 6.46 -11.96
C GLN A 33 18.08 7.25 -12.05
N PHE A 34 17.00 6.73 -11.45
CA PHE A 34 15.73 7.43 -11.43
C PHE A 34 15.80 8.74 -10.64
N VAL A 35 16.48 8.75 -9.50
CA VAL A 35 16.69 9.98 -8.71
C VAL A 35 17.44 11.04 -9.53
N SER A 36 18.51 10.65 -10.25
CA SER A 36 19.23 11.56 -11.15
C SER A 36 18.31 12.12 -12.24
N PHE A 37 17.57 11.24 -12.92
CA PHE A 37 16.63 11.63 -13.97
C PHE A 37 15.55 12.59 -13.45
N PHE A 38 15.01 12.32 -12.26
CA PHE A 38 14.00 13.17 -11.62
C PHE A 38 14.54 14.57 -11.34
N ASN A 39 15.76 14.65 -10.78
CA ASN A 39 16.40 15.91 -10.43
C ASN A 39 16.82 16.74 -11.66
N GLU A 40 17.17 16.09 -12.77
CA GLU A 40 17.48 16.77 -14.03
C GLU A 40 16.23 17.31 -14.74
N CYS A 41 15.07 16.67 -14.54
CA CYS A 41 13.86 16.94 -15.30
C CYS A 41 12.69 17.51 -14.47
N LEU A 42 12.95 18.25 -13.38
CA LEU A 42 11.91 18.73 -12.45
C LEU A 42 10.70 19.39 -13.14
N ASN A 43 10.94 20.20 -14.17
CA ASN A 43 9.88 20.88 -14.93
C ASN A 43 8.91 19.89 -15.60
N ALA A 44 9.41 18.78 -16.13
CA ALA A 44 8.57 17.74 -16.72
C ALA A 44 7.69 17.06 -15.66
N PHE A 45 8.26 16.82 -14.46
CA PHE A 45 7.55 16.22 -13.34
C PHE A 45 6.50 17.16 -12.71
N THR A 46 6.66 18.49 -12.79
CA THR A 46 5.64 19.42 -12.27
C THR A 46 4.27 19.28 -12.95
N GLY A 47 4.28 18.92 -14.23
CA GLY A 47 3.06 18.69 -15.03
C GLY A 47 2.55 17.26 -14.96
N LEU A 48 3.26 16.36 -14.28
CA LEU A 48 2.97 14.92 -14.27
C LEU A 48 1.67 14.63 -13.53
N THR A 49 0.82 13.82 -14.15
CA THR A 49 -0.45 13.40 -13.56
C THR A 49 -0.39 11.98 -13.04
N ARG A 50 0.42 11.11 -13.64
CA ARG A 50 0.54 9.70 -13.25
C ARG A 50 1.99 9.29 -13.16
N LEU A 51 2.39 8.73 -12.03
CA LEU A 51 3.70 8.15 -11.83
C LEU A 51 3.54 6.71 -11.35
N TYR A 52 4.17 5.77 -12.06
CA TYR A 52 4.28 4.39 -11.63
C TYR A 52 5.75 3.99 -11.62
N MET A 53 6.18 3.31 -10.55
CA MET A 53 7.57 2.91 -10.37
C MET A 53 7.64 1.46 -9.94
N GLU A 54 8.56 0.71 -10.56
CA GLU A 54 8.76 -0.70 -10.28
C GLU A 54 10.23 -1.01 -9.93
N ASN A 55 10.45 -1.87 -8.93
CA ASN A 55 11.74 -2.47 -8.57
C ASN A 55 12.84 -1.44 -8.26
N LEU A 56 12.48 -0.33 -7.59
CA LEU A 56 13.41 0.72 -7.20
C LEU A 56 13.73 0.66 -5.71
N ARG A 57 15.01 0.78 -5.35
CA ARG A 57 15.41 0.99 -3.95
C ARG A 57 15.99 2.39 -3.75
N PHE A 58 15.32 3.20 -2.95
CA PHE A 58 15.76 4.55 -2.64
C PHE A 58 16.68 4.54 -1.42
N VAL A 59 17.87 5.12 -1.58
CA VAL A 59 18.85 5.26 -0.49
C VAL A 59 18.40 6.36 0.47
N GLU A 60 18.00 7.50 -0.09
CA GLU A 60 17.50 8.66 0.64
C GLU A 60 15.98 8.55 0.80
N SER A 61 15.53 8.57 2.05
CA SER A 61 14.11 8.57 2.41
C SER A 61 13.35 9.77 1.84
N ASP A 62 14.02 10.91 1.82
CA ASP A 62 13.40 12.22 1.58
C ASP A 62 13.04 12.39 0.11
N PHE A 63 13.65 11.60 -0.78
CA PHE A 63 13.32 11.60 -2.19
C PHE A 63 11.85 11.26 -2.45
N VAL A 64 11.30 10.27 -1.74
CA VAL A 64 9.89 9.87 -1.93
C VAL A 64 8.96 11.02 -1.52
N SER A 65 9.32 11.76 -0.46
CA SER A 65 8.61 12.98 -0.05
C SER A 65 8.71 14.08 -1.11
N ASN A 66 9.87 14.25 -1.75
CA ASN A 66 10.09 15.25 -2.80
C ASN A 66 9.22 15.02 -4.05
N ILE A 67 8.80 13.78 -4.33
CA ILE A 67 7.85 13.48 -5.41
C ILE A 67 6.54 14.23 -5.19
N PHE A 68 5.99 14.21 -3.97
CA PHE A 68 4.73 14.89 -3.64
C PHE A 68 4.86 16.42 -3.70
N VAL A 69 6.02 16.96 -3.34
CA VAL A 69 6.26 18.42 -3.41
C VAL A 69 6.40 18.89 -4.87
N THR A 70 7.10 18.10 -5.69
CA THR A 70 7.42 18.48 -7.08
C THR A 70 6.24 18.25 -8.02
N CYS A 71 5.57 17.10 -7.93
CA CYS A 71 4.54 16.67 -8.89
C CYS A 71 3.16 17.26 -8.56
N LYS A 72 3.00 18.59 -8.64
CA LYS A 72 1.79 19.33 -8.19
C LYS A 72 0.46 18.89 -8.81
N ARG A 73 0.49 18.19 -9.95
CA ARG A 73 -0.70 17.72 -10.69
C ARG A 73 -0.91 16.21 -10.58
N LEU A 74 -0.16 15.53 -9.71
CA LEU A 74 -0.21 14.08 -9.56
C LEU A 74 -1.57 13.62 -9.05
N ASN A 75 -2.24 12.79 -9.84
CA ASN A 75 -3.50 12.14 -9.52
C ASN A 75 -3.34 10.66 -9.16
N TYR A 76 -2.29 10.01 -9.68
CA TYR A 76 -2.00 8.60 -9.45
C TYR A 76 -0.53 8.43 -9.09
N LEU A 77 -0.27 7.70 -8.01
CA LEU A 77 1.06 7.24 -7.64
C LEU A 77 1.05 5.74 -7.33
N GLY A 78 1.89 4.99 -8.05
CA GLY A 78 2.04 3.55 -7.87
C GLY A 78 3.48 3.15 -7.58
N PHE A 79 3.64 2.28 -6.58
CA PHE A 79 4.90 1.62 -6.24
C PHE A 79 4.71 0.11 -6.31
N LEU A 80 5.60 -0.58 -7.03
CA LEU A 80 5.66 -2.03 -7.07
C LEU A 80 7.08 -2.49 -6.73
N ASN A 81 7.21 -3.30 -5.69
CA ASN A 81 8.50 -3.82 -5.22
C ASN A 81 9.53 -2.71 -4.90
N CYS A 82 9.06 -1.56 -4.42
CA CYS A 82 9.92 -0.43 -4.09
C CYS A 82 10.24 -0.40 -2.59
N ASP A 83 11.49 -0.16 -2.25
CA ASP A 83 11.98 -0.21 -0.87
C ASP A 83 12.83 1.01 -0.53
N THR A 84 12.97 1.31 0.77
CA THR A 84 13.94 2.28 1.28
C THR A 84 14.99 1.57 2.14
N LYS A 85 16.12 2.24 2.43
CA LYS A 85 17.21 1.60 3.17
C LYS A 85 16.84 1.32 4.63
N GLU A 86 16.07 2.19 5.28
CA GLU A 86 15.74 2.11 6.71
C GLU A 86 14.31 2.59 7.01
N HIS A 87 13.87 2.38 8.27
CA HIS A 87 12.54 2.57 8.89
C HIS A 87 11.81 3.88 8.53
N LEU A 88 11.45 4.02 7.26
CA LEU A 88 10.87 5.23 6.74
C LEU A 88 9.39 5.30 7.10
N THR A 89 9.04 6.36 7.83
CA THR A 89 7.68 6.85 7.91
C THR A 89 7.41 7.77 6.73
N LEU A 90 6.68 7.27 5.73
CA LEU A 90 6.30 8.03 4.55
C LEU A 90 5.10 8.91 4.86
N GLN A 91 5.29 10.22 4.91
CA GLN A 91 4.20 11.18 5.07
C GLN A 91 3.70 11.60 3.69
N VAL A 92 2.39 11.45 3.47
CA VAL A 92 1.76 11.70 2.18
C VAL A 92 0.78 12.87 2.32
N GLU A 93 1.13 13.98 1.70
CA GLU A 93 0.33 15.20 1.64
C GLU A 93 0.26 15.68 0.18
N HIS A 94 -0.94 15.67 -0.41
CA HIS A 94 -1.10 16.04 -1.81
C HIS A 94 -2.56 16.39 -2.18
N ALA A 95 -2.79 17.63 -2.64
CA ALA A 95 -4.14 18.13 -2.92
C ALA A 95 -4.88 17.40 -4.05
N GLN A 96 -4.14 16.86 -5.02
CA GLN A 96 -4.70 16.32 -6.26
C GLN A 96 -4.64 14.80 -6.34
N LEU A 97 -4.01 14.13 -5.36
CA LEU A 97 -3.82 12.69 -5.42
C LEU A 97 -5.16 11.99 -5.21
N SER A 98 -5.59 11.25 -6.23
CA SER A 98 -6.84 10.50 -6.23
C SER A 98 -6.66 9.01 -5.96
N GLU A 99 -5.49 8.48 -6.32
CA GLU A 99 -5.19 7.06 -6.17
C GLU A 99 -3.75 6.84 -5.73
N LEU A 100 -3.59 5.99 -4.72
CA LEU A 100 -2.30 5.56 -4.18
C LEU A 100 -2.24 4.03 -4.15
N SER A 101 -1.23 3.46 -4.80
CA SER A 101 -1.01 2.01 -4.83
C SER A 101 0.39 1.68 -4.37
N MET A 102 0.51 0.81 -3.37
CA MET A 102 1.76 0.25 -2.89
C MET A 102 1.65 -1.27 -2.84
N VAL A 103 2.47 -1.94 -3.63
CA VAL A 103 2.46 -3.38 -3.80
C VAL A 103 3.83 -3.93 -3.47
N ASN A 104 3.91 -4.82 -2.47
CA ASN A 104 5.14 -5.48 -2.05
C ASN A 104 6.29 -4.49 -1.73
N CYS A 105 5.96 -3.37 -1.09
CA CYS A 105 6.91 -2.33 -0.71
C CYS A 105 7.29 -2.42 0.78
N ARG A 106 8.52 -2.04 1.13
CA ARG A 106 9.02 -2.05 2.52
C ARG A 106 9.08 -0.67 3.15
N PHE A 107 7.92 -0.07 3.39
CA PHE A 107 7.80 1.13 4.23
C PHE A 107 7.50 0.72 5.67
N TYR A 108 8.09 1.41 6.65
CA TYR A 108 7.85 1.12 8.06
C TYR A 108 6.46 1.60 8.49
N LYS A 109 6.12 2.83 8.12
CA LYS A 109 4.80 3.43 8.34
C LYS A 109 4.46 4.37 7.18
N VAL A 110 3.19 4.47 6.82
CA VAL A 110 2.68 5.41 5.83
C VAL A 110 1.61 6.26 6.51
N GLU A 111 1.78 7.58 6.49
CA GLU A 111 0.86 8.51 7.13
C GLU A 111 0.16 9.35 6.06
N LEU A 112 -1.13 9.09 5.85
CA LEU A 112 -1.97 9.80 4.89
C LEU A 112 -2.51 11.09 5.53
N LYS A 113 -1.65 12.09 5.71
CA LYS A 113 -1.94 13.28 6.51
C LYS A 113 -3.02 14.19 5.91
N TRP A 114 -2.89 14.55 4.62
CA TRP A 114 -3.84 15.44 3.96
C TRP A 114 -3.97 15.11 2.47
N LEU A 115 -5.03 14.37 2.13
CA LEU A 115 -5.32 13.92 0.77
C LEU A 115 -6.82 14.07 0.49
N PRO A 116 -7.31 15.32 0.28
CA PRO A 116 -8.73 15.62 0.19
C PRO A 116 -9.44 14.98 -1.00
N ARG A 117 -8.68 14.57 -2.04
CA ARG A 117 -9.20 13.96 -3.27
C ARG A 117 -8.94 12.47 -3.39
N LEU A 118 -8.35 11.84 -2.36
CA LEU A 118 -8.02 10.43 -2.38
C LEU A 118 -9.31 9.61 -2.36
N THR A 119 -9.51 8.80 -3.39
CA THR A 119 -10.69 7.94 -3.55
C THR A 119 -10.34 6.46 -3.45
N ARG A 120 -9.12 6.09 -3.88
CA ARG A 120 -8.68 4.70 -3.92
C ARG A 120 -7.30 4.54 -3.32
N THR A 121 -7.18 3.59 -2.41
CA THR A 121 -5.89 3.25 -1.83
C THR A 121 -5.69 1.75 -1.75
N THR A 122 -4.54 1.27 -2.21
CA THR A 122 -4.16 -0.14 -2.22
C THR A 122 -2.82 -0.34 -1.52
N PHE A 123 -2.78 -1.19 -0.50
CA PHE A 123 -1.57 -1.62 0.20
C PHE A 123 -1.50 -3.14 0.23
N THR A 124 -0.74 -3.73 -0.67
CA THR A 124 -0.66 -5.19 -0.80
C THR A 124 0.71 -5.74 -0.46
N CYS A 125 0.75 -6.98 0.02
CA CYS A 125 1.95 -7.66 0.47
C CYS A 125 2.79 -6.86 1.48
N TRP A 126 2.14 -6.15 2.41
CA TRP A 126 2.86 -5.50 3.50
C TRP A 126 3.45 -6.56 4.44
N MET A 127 4.69 -6.33 4.89
CA MET A 127 5.36 -7.16 5.91
C MET A 127 5.16 -6.46 7.26
N ALA A 128 4.44 -7.08 8.20
CA ALA A 128 4.06 -6.36 9.42
C ALA A 128 5.26 -6.15 10.34
N PHE A 129 5.42 -4.89 10.75
CA PHE A 129 5.95 -4.56 12.05
C PHE A 129 4.81 -4.66 13.08
N GLU A 130 5.10 -4.48 14.37
CA GLU A 130 4.18 -4.74 15.48
C GLU A 130 2.81 -4.01 15.43
N GLU A 131 2.65 -3.04 14.52
CA GLU A 131 1.45 -2.21 14.33
C GLU A 131 1.06 -2.14 12.85
N LEU A 132 -0.15 -1.65 12.58
CA LEU A 132 -0.58 -1.38 11.21
C LEU A 132 0.34 -0.30 10.58
N PRO A 133 0.90 -0.55 9.39
CA PRO A 133 1.84 0.38 8.76
C PRO A 133 1.13 1.59 8.12
N LEU A 134 -0.09 1.92 8.54
CA LEU A 134 -0.90 2.98 7.94
C LEU A 134 -1.62 3.80 9.00
N SER A 135 -1.60 5.13 8.86
CA SER A 135 -2.48 6.02 9.62
C SER A 135 -3.22 6.97 8.69
N PHE A 136 -4.49 7.19 8.97
CA PHE A 136 -5.34 8.13 8.25
C PHE A 136 -5.36 9.47 8.95
N GLY A 137 -5.16 10.55 8.19
CA GLY A 137 -5.45 11.92 8.60
C GLY A 137 -6.69 12.40 7.86
N HIS A 138 -6.56 13.50 7.09
CA HIS A 138 -7.67 14.07 6.34
C HIS A 138 -7.84 13.41 4.95
N VAL A 139 -8.75 12.42 4.87
CA VAL A 139 -9.08 11.67 3.64
C VAL A 139 -10.60 11.52 3.41
N PRO A 140 -11.36 12.63 3.27
CA PRO A 140 -12.83 12.62 3.30
C PRO A 140 -13.50 11.88 2.15
N LEU A 141 -12.83 11.70 1.00
CA LEU A 141 -13.39 11.08 -0.21
C LEU A 141 -12.94 9.63 -0.42
N LEU A 142 -12.31 9.01 0.58
CA LEU A 142 -11.78 7.65 0.43
C LEU A 142 -12.93 6.64 0.31
N GLU A 143 -13.16 6.14 -0.89
CA GLU A 143 -14.24 5.17 -1.18
C GLU A 143 -13.73 3.74 -1.14
N PHE A 144 -12.55 3.48 -1.70
CA PHE A 144 -11.98 2.15 -1.84
C PHE A 144 -10.68 2.02 -1.06
N PHE A 145 -10.64 1.04 -0.18
CA PHE A 145 -9.45 0.68 0.57
C PHE A 145 -9.17 -0.81 0.46
N ASN A 146 -8.06 -1.18 -0.14
CA ASN A 146 -7.59 -2.56 -0.23
C ASN A 146 -6.30 -2.72 0.57
N ILE A 147 -6.32 -3.61 1.55
CA ILE A 147 -5.14 -3.96 2.32
C ILE A 147 -4.96 -5.48 2.38
N THR A 148 -3.77 -5.95 2.02
CA THR A 148 -3.44 -7.38 2.07
C THR A 148 -2.11 -7.69 2.73
N ASN A 149 -2.07 -8.59 3.71
CA ASN A 149 -0.85 -8.99 4.43
C ASN A 149 -0.35 -10.37 3.97
N VAL A 150 0.97 -10.58 4.06
CA VAL A 150 1.63 -11.88 3.92
C VAL A 150 1.43 -12.81 5.15
N GLY A 151 1.06 -12.25 6.31
CA GLY A 151 0.65 -12.91 7.56
C GLY A 151 1.67 -13.87 8.16
N LEU A 152 2.86 -13.34 8.47
CA LEU A 152 3.88 -14.02 9.25
C LEU A 152 3.43 -14.16 10.71
N SER A 153 3.80 -15.26 11.36
CA SER A 153 3.45 -15.62 12.76
C SER A 153 3.81 -14.58 13.82
N ARG A 154 4.69 -13.63 13.50
CA ARG A 154 5.13 -12.54 14.39
C ARG A 154 4.17 -11.34 14.46
N HIS A 155 3.08 -11.34 13.68
CA HIS A 155 2.20 -10.18 13.57
C HIS A 155 1.25 -10.06 14.77
N LYS A 156 1.21 -8.88 15.41
CA LYS A 156 0.20 -8.54 16.44
C LYS A 156 -1.18 -8.31 15.79
N MET A 157 -2.21 -8.35 16.64
CA MET A 157 -3.61 -8.12 16.23
C MET A 157 -3.73 -6.74 15.57
N VAL A 158 -4.27 -6.67 14.36
CA VAL A 158 -4.56 -5.38 13.71
C VAL A 158 -5.94 -4.94 14.15
N MET A 159 -6.04 -3.83 14.86
CA MET A 159 -7.32 -3.22 15.20
C MET A 159 -7.82 -2.41 14.01
N LEU A 160 -8.80 -2.95 13.27
CA LEU A 160 -9.43 -2.23 12.16
C LEU A 160 -10.43 -1.17 12.63
N SER A 161 -10.97 -1.32 13.85
CA SER A 161 -11.94 -0.39 14.42
C SER A 161 -11.39 1.03 14.51
N THR A 162 -10.11 1.19 14.87
CA THR A 162 -9.47 2.52 14.94
C THR A 162 -9.36 3.20 13.57
N LEU A 163 -9.23 2.45 12.47
CA LEU A 163 -9.14 3.00 11.12
C LEU A 163 -10.51 3.40 10.56
N LEU A 164 -11.52 2.58 10.84
CA LEU A 164 -12.86 2.73 10.28
C LEU A 164 -13.69 3.78 11.03
N CYS A 165 -13.34 4.11 12.27
CA CYS A 165 -14.02 5.16 13.02
C CYS A 165 -13.83 6.55 12.42
N GLU A 166 -12.74 6.80 11.68
CA GLU A 166 -12.36 8.13 11.20
C GLU A 166 -12.64 8.35 9.71
N THR A 167 -13.10 7.32 8.98
CA THR A 167 -13.19 7.35 7.51
C THR A 167 -14.50 6.77 6.97
N HIS A 168 -15.10 7.44 5.99
CA HIS A 168 -16.33 7.00 5.34
C HIS A 168 -16.03 6.09 4.14
N ILE A 169 -15.49 4.89 4.40
CA ILE A 169 -15.09 3.91 3.38
C ILE A 169 -16.31 3.16 2.84
N GLN A 170 -16.50 3.14 1.52
CA GLN A 170 -17.61 2.43 0.86
C GLN A 170 -17.26 0.96 0.56
N GLU A 171 -16.01 0.71 0.14
CA GLU A 171 -15.49 -0.60 -0.23
C GLU A 171 -14.19 -0.89 0.51
N LEU A 172 -14.23 -1.90 1.39
CA LEU A 172 -13.09 -2.37 2.16
C LEU A 172 -12.71 -3.79 1.74
N TRP A 173 -11.49 -3.95 1.23
CA TRP A 173 -10.94 -5.23 0.80
C TRP A 173 -9.81 -5.63 1.74
N LEU A 174 -9.92 -6.84 2.27
CA LEU A 174 -9.07 -7.37 3.33
C LEU A 174 -8.57 -8.75 2.91
N GLY A 175 -7.30 -8.86 2.54
CA GLY A 175 -6.71 -10.13 2.08
C GLY A 175 -5.53 -10.56 2.95
N PHE A 176 -5.66 -11.61 3.75
CA PHE A 176 -4.56 -12.07 4.61
C PHE A 176 -4.11 -13.45 4.17
N LYS A 177 -2.82 -13.61 3.84
CA LYS A 177 -2.21 -14.93 3.74
C LYS A 177 -1.85 -15.35 5.16
N CYS A 178 -2.31 -16.50 5.64
CA CYS A 178 -1.85 -17.05 6.92
C CYS A 178 -0.65 -17.98 6.67
N GLU A 179 0.39 -17.91 7.50
CA GLU A 179 1.31 -19.04 7.65
C GLU A 179 0.49 -20.27 8.06
N LYS A 180 0.71 -21.41 7.37
CA LYS A 180 0.18 -22.69 7.84
C LYS A 180 0.72 -22.91 9.25
N VAL A 181 -0.12 -22.77 10.27
CA VAL A 181 0.16 -23.32 11.59
C VAL A 181 0.33 -24.82 11.38
N SER A 182 1.53 -25.35 11.62
CA SER A 182 1.76 -26.79 11.66
C SER A 182 0.75 -27.36 12.67
N ARG A 183 -0.09 -28.28 12.20
CA ARG A 183 -1.01 -29.04 13.05
C ARG A 183 -0.15 -29.67 14.14
N ASP A 184 -0.35 -29.27 15.39
CA ASP A 184 -0.20 -30.14 16.57
C ASP A 184 -0.75 -29.48 17.85
N ASP A 185 -0.92 -28.15 17.90
CA ASP A 185 -1.42 -27.48 19.12
C ASP A 185 -2.75 -26.70 18.95
N CYS A 186 -3.71 -27.23 18.19
CA CYS A 186 -5.08 -26.71 18.19
C CYS A 186 -5.99 -27.64 18.99
N PHE A 187 -6.15 -27.35 20.28
CA PHE A 187 -7.29 -27.84 21.06
C PHE A 187 -8.56 -27.22 20.46
N VAL A 188 -9.28 -28.00 19.67
CA VAL A 188 -10.61 -27.67 19.16
C VAL A 188 -11.62 -28.11 20.23
N PRO A 189 -12.38 -27.22 20.89
CA PRO A 189 -13.57 -27.66 21.61
C PRO A 189 -14.52 -28.29 20.60
N ALA A 190 -14.93 -29.54 20.86
CA ALA A 190 -15.61 -30.42 19.94
C ALA A 190 -16.97 -29.87 19.45
N SER A 191 -16.95 -29.03 18.43
CA SER A 191 -18.02 -28.87 17.46
C SER A 191 -17.46 -28.08 16.28
N LEU A 192 -17.72 -28.53 15.05
CA LEU A 192 -17.23 -27.99 13.77
C LEU A 192 -15.88 -28.52 13.30
N VAL A 193 -15.88 -29.81 12.95
CA VAL A 193 -14.98 -30.36 11.93
C VAL A 193 -15.45 -29.84 10.58
N LEU A 194 -14.65 -29.01 9.90
CA LEU A 194 -14.79 -28.82 8.45
C LEU A 194 -13.43 -28.98 7.78
N TYR A 195 -13.41 -29.97 6.88
CA TYR A 195 -12.27 -30.45 6.14
C TYR A 195 -11.63 -29.38 5.26
N SER A 196 -10.30 -29.34 5.30
CA SER A 196 -9.45 -28.61 4.38
C SER A 196 -9.63 -29.14 2.96
N SER A 197 -10.04 -28.29 2.02
CA SER A 197 -9.76 -28.46 0.59
C SER A 197 -9.81 -27.11 -0.12
N TYR A 198 -8.75 -26.86 -0.87
CA TYR A 198 -8.47 -25.69 -1.70
C TYR A 198 -9.68 -25.16 -2.47
N TYR A 199 -10.15 -23.96 -2.13
CA TYR A 199 -10.82 -23.06 -3.08
C TYR A 199 -10.57 -21.61 -2.66
N VAL A 200 -9.81 -20.88 -3.49
CA VAL A 200 -9.71 -19.42 -3.43
C VAL A 200 -11.06 -18.88 -3.89
N PHE A 201 -11.96 -18.66 -2.94
CA PHE A 201 -13.25 -18.04 -3.20
C PHE A 201 -13.06 -16.51 -3.20
N PHE A 202 -12.96 -15.94 -4.40
CA PHE A 202 -13.21 -14.52 -4.64
C PHE A 202 -14.71 -14.27 -4.43
N PHE A 203 -15.11 -13.86 -3.22
CA PHE A 203 -16.48 -13.40 -2.97
C PHE A 203 -16.57 -11.90 -3.16
N PHE A 204 -17.31 -11.51 -4.21
CA PHE A 204 -17.86 -10.17 -4.38
C PHE A 204 -18.91 -9.89 -3.29
N MET A 205 -19.00 -8.60 -2.92
CA MET A 205 -20.08 -7.90 -2.17
C MET A 205 -20.14 -7.97 -0.64
N LYS A 206 -20.19 -6.76 -0.06
CA LYS A 206 -20.87 -6.33 1.19
C LYS A 206 -20.65 -7.21 2.43
N ILE A 207 -19.79 -6.73 3.32
CA ILE A 207 -19.71 -7.05 4.77
C ILE A 207 -20.35 -8.40 5.13
N ILE A 208 -19.57 -9.48 4.99
CA ILE A 208 -19.85 -10.75 5.66
C ILE A 208 -18.75 -10.95 6.68
N ILE A 209 -19.07 -10.69 7.94
CA ILE A 209 -18.29 -11.11 9.11
C ILE A 209 -18.44 -12.64 9.20
N LEU A 210 -17.67 -13.39 8.42
CA LEU A 210 -17.45 -14.81 8.68
C LEU A 210 -15.96 -15.13 8.47
N PHE A 211 -15.39 -15.82 9.47
CA PHE A 211 -14.01 -16.29 9.59
C PHE A 211 -12.96 -15.32 10.16
N ILE A 212 -13.27 -14.73 11.32
CA ILE A 212 -12.28 -14.21 12.27
C ILE A 212 -11.85 -15.35 13.23
N TYR A 213 -11.20 -16.40 12.71
CA TYR A 213 -10.58 -17.42 13.59
C TYR A 213 -9.14 -17.79 13.19
N CYS A 214 -8.71 -17.49 11.96
CA CYS A 214 -7.30 -17.58 11.57
C CYS A 214 -6.59 -16.22 11.51
N CYS A 215 -7.34 -15.13 11.46
CA CYS A 215 -6.79 -13.78 11.54
C CYS A 215 -7.13 -13.19 12.90
N ARG A 216 -6.12 -12.79 13.67
CA ARG A 216 -6.28 -12.02 14.92
C ARG A 216 -6.84 -10.64 14.56
N PHE A 217 -8.17 -10.54 14.35
CA PHE A 217 -8.92 -9.28 14.31
C PHE A 217 -9.78 -9.17 15.55
N GLY A 218 -9.75 -7.99 16.18
CA GLY A 218 -10.65 -7.65 17.27
C GLY A 218 -11.62 -6.59 16.78
N PHE A 219 -12.92 -6.85 16.91
CA PHE A 219 -13.94 -5.81 16.90
C PHE A 219 -14.33 -5.58 18.36
N ASN A 220 -14.37 -4.33 18.81
CA ASN A 220 -14.89 -4.03 20.14
C ASN A 220 -16.42 -4.11 20.06
N GLN A 221 -17.04 -4.98 20.87
CA GLN A 221 -18.47 -4.93 21.11
C GLN A 221 -18.71 -3.85 22.16
N SER A 222 -19.15 -2.66 21.73
CA SER A 222 -19.75 -1.69 22.63
C SER A 222 -20.65 -0.75 21.83
N ILE A 223 -21.96 -1.00 21.98
CA ILE A 223 -23.10 -0.16 21.61
C ILE A 223 -22.96 1.23 22.25
#